data_AF-A0A5B9QL92-F1
#
_entry.id   AF-A0A5B9QL92-F1
#
_cell.length_a   1.000
_cell.length_b   1.000
_cell.length_c   1.000
_cell.angle_alpha   90.00
_cell.angle_beta   90.00
_cell.angle_gamma   90.00
#
_symmetry.space_group_name_H-M   'P 1'
#
loop_
_entity.id
_entity.type
_entity.pdbx_description
1 polymer ?
#
loop_
_entity_poly.entity_id
_entity_poly.type
_entity_poly.pdbx_seq_one_letter_code
_entity_poly.pdbx_strand_id
1 'polypeptide(L)'
;MPRGRRRLIRSFVILLVTAWVLTTTPRTLMPFEQIPVFVTAWLRPWGLSTGPWGMFAPAPRVNNSWLTATVESDALPPVQWASTDWHDAGTAEKFYRFRHLNYDKALTHPVNAAAAEDFARYLRRTLSEASPQSRVTLTANGLRYVEPIDGGIPPRDEITWMLYSEPLATIEPEP
;
A
#
# COMPACT_ATOMS: atom_id res chain seq x y z
N MET A 1 -7.88 -35.89 -20.68
CA MET A 1 -8.88 -35.10 -19.90
C MET A 1 -10.25 -35.19 -20.56
N PRO A 2 -11.32 -35.50 -19.81
CA PRO A 2 -12.68 -35.56 -20.33
C PRO A 2 -13.12 -34.20 -20.88
N ARG A 3 -13.88 -34.19 -21.98
CA ARG A 3 -14.30 -32.97 -22.72
C ARG A 3 -15.01 -31.94 -21.81
N GLY A 4 -15.74 -32.40 -20.79
CA GLY A 4 -16.41 -31.55 -19.80
C GLY A 4 -15.44 -30.70 -18.96
N ARG A 5 -14.33 -31.28 -18.49
CA ARG A 5 -13.33 -30.57 -17.67
C ARG A 5 -12.68 -29.41 -18.43
N ARG A 6 -12.41 -29.59 -19.72
CA ARG A 6 -11.84 -28.53 -20.57
C ARG A 6 -12.79 -27.36 -20.76
N ARG A 7 -14.09 -27.61 -20.94
CA ARG A 7 -15.10 -26.55 -21.07
C ARG A 7 -15.23 -25.74 -19.78
N LEU A 8 -15.30 -26.42 -18.64
CA LEU A 8 -15.35 -25.76 -17.33
C LEU A 8 -14.14 -24.85 -17.08
N ILE A 9 -12.92 -25.34 -17.33
CA ILE A 9 -11.70 -24.53 -17.17
C ILE A 9 -11.74 -23.30 -18.09
N ARG A 10 -12.14 -23.46 -19.35
CA ARG A 10 -12.24 -22.33 -20.28
C ARG A 10 -13.27 -21.30 -19.83
N SER A 11 -14.46 -21.74 -19.42
CA SER A 11 -15.50 -20.85 -18.90
C SER A 11 -15.01 -20.10 -17.66
N PHE A 12 -14.32 -20.79 -16.74
CA PHE A 12 -13.74 -20.18 -15.55
C PHE A 12 -12.69 -19.12 -15.91
N VAL A 13 -11.76 -19.43 -16.83
CA VAL A 13 -10.73 -18.48 -17.28
C VAL A 13 -11.36 -17.26 -17.96
N ILE A 14 -12.35 -17.47 -18.82
CA ILE A 14 -13.06 -16.36 -19.49
C ILE A 14 -13.75 -15.47 -18.45
N LEU A 15 -14.43 -16.07 -17.46
CA LEU A 15 -15.10 -15.32 -16.40
C LEU A 15 -14.10 -14.50 -15.57
N LEU A 16 -12.96 -15.10 -15.23
CA LEU A 16 -11.90 -14.43 -14.48
C LEU A 16 -11.28 -13.28 -15.28
N VAL A 17 -10.95 -13.49 -16.55
CA VAL A 17 -10.43 -12.45 -17.45
C VAL A 17 -11.45 -11.33 -17.61
N THR A 18 -12.73 -11.65 -17.78
CA THR A 18 -13.80 -10.64 -17.92
C THR A 18 -13.94 -9.81 -16.66
N ALA A 19 -13.95 -10.45 -15.48
CA ALA A 19 -13.98 -9.75 -14.20
C ALA A 19 -12.76 -8.82 -14.05
N TRP A 20 -11.58 -9.28 -14.49
CA TRP A 20 -10.37 -8.48 -14.50
C TRP A 20 -10.49 -7.26 -15.42
N VAL A 21 -10.91 -7.47 -16.67
CA VAL A 21 -11.15 -6.40 -17.66
C VAL A 21 -12.11 -5.36 -17.09
N LEU A 22 -13.20 -5.79 -16.43
CA LEU A 22 -14.16 -4.90 -15.81
C LEU A 22 -13.56 -4.10 -14.65
N THR A 23 -12.75 -4.73 -13.79
CA THR A 23 -12.03 -3.95 -12.76
C THR A 23 -11.03 -2.97 -13.34
N THR A 24 -10.56 -3.25 -14.56
CA THR A 24 -9.52 -2.46 -15.19
C THR A 24 -9.99 -1.39 -16.18
N THR A 25 -11.25 -1.36 -16.59
CA THR A 25 -11.66 -0.40 -17.62
C THR A 25 -11.88 0.98 -17.00
N PRO A 26 -11.39 2.07 -17.63
CA PRO A 26 -11.66 3.44 -17.17
C PRO A 26 -13.16 3.68 -16.99
N ARG A 27 -13.56 4.31 -15.88
CA ARG A 27 -14.97 4.56 -15.57
C ARG A 27 -15.65 5.43 -16.64
N THR A 28 -14.91 6.34 -17.26
CA THR A 28 -15.40 7.20 -18.37
C THR A 28 -15.86 6.41 -19.59
N LEU A 29 -15.36 5.18 -19.76
CA LEU A 29 -15.72 4.29 -20.88
C LEU A 29 -16.82 3.30 -20.51
N MET A 30 -17.28 3.26 -19.25
CA MET A 30 -18.33 2.37 -18.80
C MET A 30 -19.65 3.12 -18.59
N PRO A 31 -20.76 2.69 -19.23
CA PRO A 31 -22.07 3.29 -19.01
C PRO A 31 -22.66 2.99 -17.63
N PHE A 32 -22.09 2.04 -16.88
CA PHE A 32 -22.60 1.59 -15.58
C PHE A 32 -21.51 1.66 -14.50
N GLU A 33 -21.48 2.74 -13.72
CA GLU A 33 -20.48 2.96 -12.67
C GLU A 33 -20.50 1.92 -11.53
N GLN A 34 -21.65 1.25 -11.35
CA GLN A 34 -21.86 0.29 -10.26
C GLN A 34 -21.19 -1.08 -10.51
N ILE A 35 -21.00 -1.48 -11.77
CA ILE A 35 -20.45 -2.79 -12.12
C ILE A 35 -19.01 -2.94 -11.62
N PRO A 36 -18.08 -1.99 -11.88
CA PRO A 36 -16.72 -2.06 -11.34
C PRO A 36 -16.68 -2.11 -9.82
N VAL A 37 -17.58 -1.38 -9.13
CA VAL A 37 -17.64 -1.34 -7.66
C VAL A 37 -18.04 -2.70 -7.12
N PHE A 38 -19.10 -3.30 -7.67
CA PHE A 38 -19.57 -4.62 -7.27
C PHE A 38 -18.52 -5.71 -7.52
N VAL A 39 -17.94 -5.74 -8.73
CA VAL A 39 -16.90 -6.73 -9.09
C VAL A 39 -15.68 -6.56 -8.20
N THR A 40 -15.27 -5.32 -7.91
CA THR A 40 -14.15 -5.03 -6.99
C THR A 40 -14.44 -5.51 -5.57
N ALA A 41 -15.65 -5.26 -5.05
CA ALA A 41 -16.05 -5.71 -3.72
C ALA A 41 -16.04 -7.24 -3.62
N TRP A 42 -16.44 -7.94 -4.69
CA TRP A 42 -16.40 -9.40 -4.73
C TRP A 42 -14.99 -9.96 -4.86
N LEU A 43 -14.10 -9.35 -5.66
CA LEU A 43 -12.72 -9.81 -5.88
C LEU A 43 -11.76 -9.44 -4.74
N ARG A 44 -12.06 -8.39 -3.97
CA ARG A 44 -11.17 -7.87 -2.92
C ARG A 44 -10.87 -8.90 -1.81
N PRO A 45 -11.83 -9.64 -1.23
CA PRO A 45 -11.55 -10.68 -0.23
C PRO A 45 -10.59 -11.78 -0.71
N TRP A 46 -10.56 -12.02 -2.03
CA TRP A 46 -9.71 -13.05 -2.64
C TRP A 46 -8.34 -12.52 -3.10
N GLY A 47 -8.05 -11.23 -2.89
CA GLY A 47 -6.80 -10.61 -3.35
C GLY A 47 -6.66 -10.54 -4.88
N LEU A 48 -7.78 -10.66 -5.60
CA LEU A 48 -7.83 -10.63 -7.07
C LEU A 48 -8.15 -9.24 -7.63
N SER A 49 -8.48 -8.28 -6.76
CA SER A 49 -8.66 -6.88 -7.16
C SER A 49 -7.31 -6.22 -7.49
N THR A 50 -7.24 -5.55 -8.64
CA THR A 50 -6.05 -4.81 -9.12
C THR A 50 -5.89 -3.42 -8.49
N GLY A 51 -6.86 -2.95 -7.71
CA GLY A 51 -6.88 -1.58 -7.19
C GLY A 51 -7.20 -0.52 -8.27
N PRO A 52 -7.35 0.76 -7.89
CA PRO A 52 -7.66 1.84 -8.83
C PRO A 52 -6.49 2.15 -9.78
N TRP A 53 -6.80 2.30 -11.08
CA TRP A 53 -5.85 2.68 -12.14
C TRP A 53 -5.10 3.98 -11.92
N GLY A 54 -5.64 4.88 -11.08
CA GLY A 54 -4.96 6.13 -10.72
C GLY A 54 -3.56 5.91 -10.12
N MET A 55 -3.26 4.70 -9.62
CA MET A 55 -1.92 4.33 -9.16
C MET A 55 -0.93 3.98 -10.28
N PHE A 56 -1.41 3.74 -11.51
CA PHE A 56 -0.60 3.42 -12.69
C PHE A 56 -0.61 4.54 -13.75
N ALA A 57 -1.22 5.69 -13.46
CA ALA A 57 -1.16 6.86 -14.33
C ALA A 57 0.30 7.37 -14.46
N PRO A 58 0.68 8.06 -15.54
CA PRO A 58 2.03 8.61 -15.73
C PRO A 58 2.48 9.56 -14.62
N ALA A 59 1.52 10.23 -13.98
CA ALA A 59 1.70 11.02 -12.76
C ALA A 59 0.68 10.52 -11.73
N PRO A 60 0.89 9.34 -11.15
CA PRO A 60 -0.05 8.81 -10.19
C PRO A 60 0.02 9.73 -8.98
N ARG A 61 -1.14 10.21 -8.49
CA ARG A 61 -1.23 10.87 -7.19
C ARG A 61 -1.02 9.81 -6.10
N VAL A 62 0.14 9.18 -6.10
CA VAL A 62 0.54 8.26 -5.04
C VAL A 62 0.72 9.14 -3.83
N ASN A 63 0.10 8.71 -2.75
CA ASN A 63 0.35 9.24 -1.43
C ASN A 63 1.87 9.19 -1.27
N ASN A 64 2.54 10.34 -1.10
CA ASN A 64 3.99 10.43 -0.90
C ASN A 64 4.37 9.89 0.49
N SER A 65 3.73 8.81 0.92
CA SER A 65 3.87 8.22 2.22
C SER A 65 4.72 6.97 2.10
N TRP A 66 5.76 6.89 2.91
CA TRP A 66 6.64 5.72 3.02
C TRP A 66 6.75 5.32 4.48
N LEU A 67 7.20 4.10 4.73
CA LEU A 67 7.43 3.58 6.06
C LEU A 67 8.92 3.62 6.37
N THR A 68 9.26 4.01 7.59
CA THR A 68 10.60 3.77 8.15
C THR A 68 10.45 3.00 9.44
N ALA A 69 11.42 2.15 9.74
CA ALA A 69 11.54 1.52 11.03
C ALA A 69 12.93 1.76 11.60
N THR A 70 12.99 2.16 12.87
CA THR A 70 14.24 2.28 13.61
C THR A 70 14.27 1.18 14.65
N VAL A 71 15.33 0.36 14.61
CA VAL A 71 15.60 -0.71 15.56
C VAL A 71 16.75 -0.25 16.45
N GLU A 72 16.45 -0.02 17.72
CA GLU A 72 17.42 0.42 18.73
C GLU A 72 17.76 -0.75 19.64
N SER A 73 19.05 -0.94 19.92
CA SER A 73 19.56 -1.97 20.83
C SER A 73 20.67 -1.36 21.67
N ASP A 74 20.81 -1.82 22.91
CA ASP A 74 21.88 -1.35 23.80
C ASP A 74 23.27 -1.84 23.36
N ALA A 75 23.31 -2.96 22.61
CA ALA A 75 24.56 -3.61 22.21
C ALA A 75 25.10 -3.14 20.86
N LEU A 76 24.24 -2.59 20.00
CA LEU A 76 24.56 -2.31 18.61
C LEU A 76 24.03 -0.93 18.18
N PRO A 77 24.69 -0.27 17.22
CA PRO A 77 24.18 0.95 16.61
C PRO A 77 22.74 0.74 16.06
N PRO A 78 21.89 1.78 16.10
CA PRO A 78 20.54 1.68 15.56
C PRO A 78 20.54 1.28 14.09
N VAL A 79 19.72 0.30 13.74
CA VAL A 79 19.53 -0.15 12.36
C VAL A 79 18.25 0.49 11.83
N GLN A 80 18.34 1.09 10.65
CA GLN A 80 17.19 1.67 9.97
C GLN A 80 16.75 0.81 8.79
N TRP A 81 15.45 0.67 8.66
CA TRP A 81 14.79 0.10 7.50
C TRP A 81 13.84 1.14 6.90
N ALA A 82 13.73 1.16 5.57
CA ALA A 82 12.78 1.98 4.86
C ALA A 82 12.04 1.15 3.82
N SER A 83 10.75 1.42 3.62
CA SER A 83 10.00 0.86 2.50
C SER A 83 10.56 1.38 1.17
N THR A 84 10.16 0.76 0.07
CA THR A 84 10.53 1.25 -1.27
C THR A 84 10.05 2.69 -1.45
N ASP A 85 10.93 3.57 -1.94
CA ASP A 85 10.51 4.90 -2.37
C ASP A 85 9.74 4.78 -3.68
N TRP A 86 8.42 4.83 -3.57
CA TRP A 86 7.54 4.75 -4.71
C TRP A 86 7.54 6.04 -5.55
N HIS A 87 8.18 7.13 -5.13
CA HIS A 87 8.37 8.28 -6.00
C HIS A 87 9.32 7.90 -7.14
N ASP A 88 10.50 7.39 -6.78
CA ASP A 88 11.60 7.08 -7.69
C ASP A 88 11.42 5.76 -8.46
N ALA A 89 10.55 4.87 -7.96
CA ALA A 89 10.27 3.60 -8.65
C ALA A 89 9.65 3.81 -10.05
N GLY A 90 10.18 3.11 -11.05
CA GLY A 90 9.65 3.14 -12.42
C GLY A 90 8.23 2.55 -12.54
N THR A 91 7.50 2.88 -13.61
CA THR A 91 6.12 2.41 -13.82
C THR A 91 5.99 0.89 -13.82
N ALA A 92 6.94 0.19 -14.45
CA ALA A 92 6.95 -1.27 -14.45
C ALA A 92 7.14 -1.84 -13.04
N GLU A 93 7.98 -1.19 -12.21
CA GLU A 93 8.21 -1.60 -10.83
C GLU A 93 6.98 -1.41 -9.95
N LYS A 94 6.34 -0.26 -10.06
CA LYS A 94 5.03 0.00 -9.45
C LYS A 94 3.99 -1.03 -9.89
N PHE A 95 4.00 -1.44 -11.16
CA PHE A 95 3.08 -2.46 -11.69
C PHE A 95 3.31 -3.84 -11.08
N TYR A 96 4.55 -4.36 -11.07
CA TYR A 96 4.78 -5.71 -10.55
C TYR A 96 4.78 -5.77 -9.01
N ARG A 97 5.15 -4.68 -8.32
CA ARG A 97 5.15 -4.59 -6.85
C ARG A 97 3.95 -3.86 -6.26
N PHE A 98 2.88 -3.61 -7.02
CA PHE A 98 1.71 -2.85 -6.55
C PHE A 98 1.11 -3.39 -5.24
N ARG A 99 1.28 -4.69 -4.96
CA ARG A 99 0.86 -5.31 -3.69
C ARG A 99 1.65 -4.80 -2.49
N HIS A 100 2.95 -4.58 -2.63
CA HIS A 100 3.79 -4.00 -1.57
C HIS A 100 3.36 -2.56 -1.30
N LEU A 101 3.21 -1.75 -2.34
CA LEU A 101 2.67 -0.39 -2.23
C LEU A 101 1.33 -0.36 -1.50
N ASN A 102 0.40 -1.25 -1.87
CA ASN A 102 -0.91 -1.33 -1.22
C ASN A 102 -0.82 -1.84 0.22
N TYR A 103 0.07 -2.78 0.50
CA TYR A 103 0.29 -3.29 1.84
C TYR A 103 0.86 -2.22 2.75
N ASP A 104 1.95 -1.55 2.34
CA ASP A 104 2.59 -0.47 3.09
C ASP A 104 1.58 0.66 3.38
N LYS A 105 0.78 1.04 2.38
CA LYS A 105 -0.30 2.03 2.54
C LYS A 105 -1.42 1.52 3.46
N ALA A 106 -1.74 0.24 3.45
CA ALA A 106 -2.75 -0.31 4.34
C ALA A 106 -2.30 -0.24 5.82
N LEU A 107 -1.00 -0.40 6.09
CA LEU A 107 -0.44 -0.31 7.45
C LEU A 107 -0.61 1.09 8.07
N THR A 108 -0.67 2.15 7.26
CA THR A 108 -0.84 3.52 7.78
C THR A 108 -2.27 3.82 8.22
N HIS A 109 -3.25 2.95 7.91
CA HIS A 109 -4.63 3.18 8.30
C HIS A 109 -4.89 2.74 9.74
N PRO A 110 -5.53 3.57 10.60
CA PRO A 110 -5.77 3.22 12.01
C PRO A 110 -6.52 1.89 12.23
N VAL A 111 -7.44 1.54 11.31
CA VAL A 111 -8.17 0.26 11.37
C VAL A 111 -7.26 -0.97 11.28
N ASN A 112 -6.04 -0.81 10.75
CA ASN A 112 -5.04 -1.86 10.58
C ASN A 112 -3.88 -1.75 11.59
N ALA A 113 -4.06 -1.04 12.71
CA ALA A 113 -3.00 -0.87 13.71
C ALA A 113 -2.38 -2.20 14.18
N ALA A 114 -3.19 -3.25 14.36
CA ALA A 114 -2.70 -4.58 14.72
C ALA A 114 -1.75 -5.17 13.66
N ALA A 115 -2.02 -4.95 12.38
CA ALA A 115 -1.13 -5.40 11.30
C ALA A 115 0.18 -4.59 11.27
N ALA A 116 0.14 -3.30 11.60
CA ALA A 116 1.34 -2.48 11.73
C ALA A 116 2.23 -2.96 12.89
N GLU A 117 1.60 -3.36 14.01
CA GLU A 117 2.30 -3.95 15.15
C GLU A 117 2.94 -5.29 14.78
N ASP A 118 2.21 -6.18 14.11
CA ASP A 118 2.75 -7.46 13.63
C ASP A 118 3.91 -7.27 12.64
N PHE A 119 3.83 -6.27 11.78
CA PHE A 119 4.90 -5.91 10.87
C PHE A 119 6.13 -5.38 11.63
N ALA A 120 5.95 -4.53 12.65
CA ALA A 120 7.04 -4.08 13.51
C ALA A 120 7.72 -5.24 14.25
N ARG A 121 6.96 -6.23 14.75
CA ARG A 121 7.51 -7.46 15.34
C ARG A 121 8.25 -8.32 14.31
N TYR A 122 7.76 -8.36 13.06
CA TYR A 122 8.47 -9.01 11.98
C TYR A 122 9.82 -8.33 11.73
N LEU A 123 9.86 -7.00 11.59
CA LEU A 123 11.09 -6.24 11.42
C LEU A 123 12.05 -6.42 12.61
N ARG A 124 11.54 -6.48 13.84
CA ARG A 124 12.35 -6.83 15.04
C ARG A 124 13.08 -8.15 14.83
N ARG A 125 12.38 -9.19 14.38
CA ARG A 125 12.98 -10.53 14.15
C ARG A 125 13.95 -10.57 12.98
N THR A 126 13.70 -9.78 11.93
CA THR A 126 14.50 -9.83 10.70
C THR A 126 15.74 -8.94 10.75
N LEU A 127 15.66 -7.78 11.41
CA LEU A 127 16.75 -6.82 11.47
C LEU A 127 17.61 -6.95 12.72
N SER A 128 17.03 -7.45 13.82
CA SER A 128 17.75 -7.60 15.08
C SER A 128 18.42 -8.96 15.21
N GLU A 129 19.20 -9.38 14.20
CA GLU A 129 19.90 -10.69 14.17
C GLU A 129 20.72 -10.98 15.46
N ALA A 130 20.99 -9.97 16.28
CA ALA A 130 21.81 -10.06 17.49
C ALA A 130 21.12 -9.64 18.82
N SER A 131 19.90 -9.08 18.85
CA SER A 131 19.31 -8.63 20.12
C SER A 131 17.77 -8.79 20.19
N PRO A 132 17.27 -9.86 20.83
CA PRO A 132 15.84 -10.05 21.08
C PRO A 132 15.19 -8.90 21.86
N GLN A 133 16.01 -8.14 22.62
CA GLN A 133 15.63 -6.99 23.43
C GLN A 133 15.78 -5.65 22.69
N SER A 134 15.71 -5.64 21.35
CA SER A 134 15.71 -4.39 20.60
C SER A 134 14.33 -3.73 20.61
N ARG A 135 14.30 -2.41 20.86
CA ARG A 135 13.12 -1.57 20.66
C ARG A 135 12.94 -1.31 19.16
N VAL A 136 11.70 -1.41 18.67
CA VAL A 136 11.39 -1.11 17.27
C VAL A 136 10.30 -0.06 17.18
N THR A 137 10.58 1.05 16.48
CA THR A 137 9.58 2.07 16.17
C THR A 137 9.32 2.08 14.67
N LEU A 138 8.10 1.73 14.27
CA LEU A 138 7.61 1.85 12.91
C LEU A 138 6.90 3.19 12.74
N THR A 139 7.28 3.95 11.71
CA THR A 139 6.83 5.32 11.46
C THR A 139 6.31 5.45 10.03
N ALA A 140 5.14 6.06 9.89
CA ALA A 140 4.66 6.55 8.61
C ALA A 140 5.21 7.95 8.39
N ASN A 141 5.97 8.14 7.32
CA ASN A 141 6.41 9.44 6.87
C ASN A 141 5.67 9.81 5.61
N GLY A 142 5.58 11.10 5.32
CA GLY A 142 5.15 11.52 4.01
C GLY A 142 4.97 13.02 3.87
N LEU A 143 4.35 13.41 2.77
CA LEU A 143 3.95 14.78 2.52
C LEU A 143 2.43 14.90 2.63
N ARG A 144 1.97 15.81 3.49
CA ARG A 144 0.56 16.19 3.57
C ARG A 144 0.36 17.58 3.00
N TYR A 145 -0.71 17.73 2.24
CA TYR A 145 -1.20 19.04 1.86
C TYR A 145 -1.73 19.75 3.11
N VAL A 146 -1.34 21.02 3.27
CA VAL A 146 -1.92 21.88 4.31
C VAL A 146 -2.84 22.87 3.62
N GLU A 147 -4.11 22.81 3.99
CA GLU A 147 -5.12 23.72 3.47
C GLU A 147 -4.81 25.15 3.94
N PRO A 148 -4.76 26.14 3.03
CA PRO A 148 -4.58 27.54 3.41
C PRO A 148 -5.69 28.00 4.37
N ILE A 149 -5.31 28.83 5.34
CA ILE A 149 -6.23 29.37 6.37
C ILE A 149 -7.40 30.14 5.72
N ASP A 150 -7.18 30.74 4.55
CA ASP A 150 -8.17 31.57 3.85
C ASP A 150 -9.27 30.79 3.12
N GLY A 151 -9.32 29.45 3.25
CA GLY A 151 -10.49 28.64 2.87
C GLY A 151 -10.76 28.53 1.36
N GLY A 152 -9.79 28.86 0.52
CA GLY A 152 -9.85 28.70 -0.94
C GLY A 152 -9.08 27.49 -1.45
N ILE A 153 -9.37 27.05 -2.68
CA ILE A 153 -8.50 26.11 -3.41
C ILE A 153 -7.29 26.92 -3.89
N PRO A 154 -6.07 26.72 -3.33
CA PRO A 154 -4.91 27.48 -3.76
C PRO A 154 -4.57 27.15 -5.21
N PRO A 155 -4.05 28.11 -5.97
CA PRO A 155 -3.45 27.82 -7.26
C PRO A 155 -2.25 26.87 -7.07
N ARG A 156 -1.92 26.13 -8.14
CA ARG A 156 -1.02 24.95 -8.07
C ARG A 156 0.37 25.27 -7.53
N ASP A 157 0.83 26.50 -7.74
CA ASP A 157 2.10 27.08 -7.30
C ASP A 157 2.11 27.50 -5.82
N GLU A 158 0.95 27.64 -5.19
CA GLU A 158 0.80 28.00 -3.77
C GLU A 158 0.57 26.78 -2.86
N ILE A 159 0.56 25.57 -3.43
CA ILE A 159 0.39 24.33 -2.67
C ILE A 159 1.62 24.09 -1.79
N THR A 160 1.47 24.33 -0.49
CA THR A 160 2.49 24.01 0.50
C THR A 160 2.34 22.56 0.97
N TRP A 161 3.40 21.77 0.77
CA TRP A 161 3.50 20.41 1.27
C TRP A 161 4.29 20.41 2.57
N MET A 162 3.74 19.83 3.63
CA MET A 162 4.47 19.65 4.88
C MET A 162 4.87 18.18 5.05
N LEU A 163 6.13 17.97 5.44
CA LEU A 163 6.59 16.68 5.90
C LEU A 163 5.85 16.30 7.19
N TYR A 164 5.35 15.09 7.26
CA TYR A 164 4.85 14.50 8.49
C TYR A 164 5.61 13.21 8.80
N SER A 165 5.68 12.89 10.09
CA SER A 165 6.27 11.67 10.62
C SER A 165 5.42 11.25 11.82
N GLU A 166 4.73 10.11 11.69
CA GLU A 166 3.77 9.63 12.68
C GLU A 166 4.12 8.19 13.09
N PRO A 167 4.31 7.90 14.39
CA PRO A 167 4.55 6.54 14.84
C PRO A 167 3.29 5.69 14.65
N LEU A 168 3.43 4.55 13.96
CA LEU A 168 2.37 3.58 13.75
C LEU A 168 2.35 2.51 14.84
N ALA A 169 3.53 2.05 15.25
CA ALA A 169 3.70 1.02 16.26
C ALA A 169 5.07 1.15 16.92
N THR A 170 5.12 0.95 18.24
CA THR A 170 6.36 0.85 19.00
C THR A 170 6.34 -0.47 19.76
N ILE A 171 7.34 -1.31 19.51
CA ILE A 171 7.56 -2.55 20.22
C ILE A 171 8.67 -2.31 21.24
N GLU A 172 8.30 -2.33 22.52
CA GLU A 172 9.25 -2.23 23.61
C GLU A 172 10.02 -3.57 23.79
N PRO A 173 11.25 -3.52 24.35
CA PRO A 173 11.96 -4.72 24.75
C PRO A 173 11.16 -5.50 25.79
N GLU A 174 11.14 -6.82 25.65
CA GLU A 174 10.60 -7.69 26.69
C GLU A 174 11.58 -7.75 27.87
N PRO A 175 11.09 -7.66 29.12
CA PRO A 175 11.93 -7.69 30.32
C PRO A 175 12.68 -9.01 30.50
#